data_AF-A0A7J0AAF6-F1
#
_entry.id   AF-A0A7J0AAF6-F1
#
_cell.length_a   1.000
_cell.length_b   1.000
_cell.length_c   1.000
_cell.angle_alpha   90.00
_cell.angle_beta   90.00
_cell.angle_gamma   90.00
#
_symmetry.space_group_name_H-M   'P 1'
#
loop_
_entity.id
_entity.type
_entity.pdbx_description
1 polymer ?
#
loop_
_entity_poly.entity_id
_entity_poly.type
_entity_poly.pdbx_seq_one_letter_code
_entity_poly.pdbx_strand_id
1 'polypeptide(L)'
;MLERITASSKEELTNKLIERESYYIAKYDSYHNGLNGNLGGTGNKGVVFDDARRKQNGDNRQGKPHKSETIELLKKISAGRKKSAEEIAKISKGNTGKKRSREAQSRRMRGSEPKAATAGAKAWREKNGGGFWRGKILSSETIAKRNVTRRKTSQRIKVTASDGSVTYHQCQRDAAKATNLKDGSLKYALDHNNGLHAKSGFRFEKISDTDFNQANKNFNSFMWNNCVESMYQLDYMS
;
A
#
# COMPACT_ATOMS: atom_id res chain seq x y z
N MET A 1 -61.82 27.33 -15.51
CA MET A 1 -61.18 28.65 -15.60
C MET A 1 -59.68 28.42 -15.64
N LEU A 2 -58.97 28.89 -16.67
CA LEU A 2 -57.51 28.71 -16.79
C LEU A 2 -56.80 29.90 -16.16
N GLU A 3 -55.89 29.65 -15.23
CA GLU A 3 -55.04 30.70 -14.64
C GLU A 3 -54.01 31.18 -15.66
N ARG A 4 -53.89 32.49 -15.85
CA ARG A 4 -52.87 33.12 -16.71
C ARG A 4 -51.84 33.82 -15.83
N ILE A 5 -50.58 33.46 -16.01
CA ILE A 5 -49.45 34.04 -15.27
C ILE A 5 -48.60 34.83 -16.24
N THR A 6 -48.28 36.07 -15.89
CA THR A 6 -47.40 36.96 -16.65
C THR A 6 -46.20 37.37 -15.81
N ALA A 7 -45.07 37.63 -16.48
CA ALA A 7 -43.84 38.09 -15.85
C ALA A 7 -43.01 38.90 -16.84
N SER A 8 -42.10 39.72 -16.30
CA SER A 8 -41.29 40.66 -17.08
C SER A 8 -40.05 39.99 -17.70
N SER A 9 -39.66 38.81 -17.18
CA SER A 9 -38.55 38.02 -17.68
C SER A 9 -38.84 36.52 -17.65
N LYS A 10 -38.09 35.75 -18.45
CA LYS A 10 -38.22 34.27 -18.50
C LYS A 10 -37.89 33.62 -17.16
N GLU A 11 -36.89 34.13 -16.45
CA GLU A 11 -36.46 33.61 -15.15
C GLU A 11 -37.54 33.83 -14.10
N GLU A 12 -38.11 35.04 -14.06
CA GLU A 12 -39.22 35.37 -13.17
C GLU A 12 -40.48 34.55 -13.47
N LEU A 13 -40.79 34.33 -14.76
CA LEU A 13 -41.89 33.44 -15.16
C LEU A 13 -41.67 32.02 -14.66
N THR A 14 -40.44 31.51 -14.79
CA THR A 14 -40.09 30.16 -14.36
C THR A 14 -40.26 30.00 -12.86
N ASN A 15 -39.81 30.97 -12.06
CA ASN A 15 -39.98 30.95 -10.61
C ASN A 15 -41.46 30.98 -10.21
N LYS A 16 -42.27 31.84 -10.82
CA LYS A 16 -43.73 31.90 -10.58
C LYS A 16 -44.42 30.58 -10.93
N LEU A 17 -44.01 29.92 -12.01
CA LEU A 17 -44.56 28.61 -12.39
C LEU A 17 -44.17 27.51 -11.40
N ILE A 18 -42.92 27.48 -10.93
CA ILE A 18 -42.46 26.51 -9.91
C ILE A 18 -43.22 26.68 -8.59
N GLU A 19 -43.44 27.92 -8.17
CA GLU A 19 -44.22 28.23 -6.96
C GLU A 19 -45.67 27.77 -7.10
N ARG A 20 -46.30 28.05 -8.25
CA ARG A 20 -47.68 27.65 -8.53
C ARG A 20 -47.84 26.15 -8.64
N GLU A 21 -46.88 25.46 -9.25
CA GLU A 21 -46.83 24.00 -9.28
C GLU A 21 -46.76 23.44 -7.85
N SER A 22 -45.84 23.94 -7.02
CA SER A 22 -45.71 23.51 -5.62
C SER A 22 -47.01 23.78 -4.83
N TYR A 23 -47.65 24.92 -5.06
CA TYR A 23 -48.93 25.30 -4.46
C TYR A 23 -50.04 24.31 -4.83
N TYR A 24 -50.19 23.98 -6.12
CA TYR A 24 -51.25 23.08 -6.56
C TYR A 24 -51.00 21.62 -6.13
N ILE A 25 -49.74 21.18 -6.10
CA ILE A 25 -49.39 19.86 -5.57
C ILE A 25 -49.80 19.75 -4.10
N ALA A 26 -49.51 20.77 -3.29
CA ALA A 26 -49.91 20.80 -1.89
C ALA A 26 -51.43 20.92 -1.73
N LYS A 27 -52.08 21.78 -2.53
CA LYS A 27 -53.53 22.03 -2.46
C LYS A 27 -54.36 20.78 -2.74
N TYR A 28 -53.91 19.93 -3.64
CA TYR A 28 -54.62 18.71 -4.05
C TYR A 28 -53.98 17.42 -3.51
N ASP A 29 -53.00 17.53 -2.62
CA ASP A 29 -52.20 16.40 -2.10
C ASP A 29 -51.73 15.43 -3.20
N SER A 30 -51.31 15.98 -4.33
CA SER A 30 -51.01 15.16 -5.51
C SER A 30 -49.67 14.44 -5.43
N TYR A 31 -48.88 14.70 -4.38
CA TYR A 31 -47.60 14.04 -4.13
C TYR A 31 -47.74 12.70 -3.41
N HIS A 32 -48.56 12.63 -2.36
CA HIS A 32 -48.77 11.38 -1.63
C HIS A 32 -49.92 10.56 -2.21
N ASN A 33 -50.99 11.23 -2.63
CA ASN A 33 -52.24 10.59 -3.06
C ASN A 33 -52.60 10.89 -4.52
N GLY A 34 -51.68 11.44 -5.31
CA GLY A 34 -51.88 11.75 -6.72
C GLY A 34 -50.77 11.23 -7.64
N LEU A 35 -50.61 11.89 -8.79
CA LEU A 35 -49.71 11.48 -9.86
C LEU A 35 -48.35 12.21 -9.86
N ASN A 36 -48.15 13.19 -8.97
CA ASN A 36 -46.91 13.96 -8.95
C ASN A 36 -45.80 13.19 -8.23
N GLY A 37 -44.70 12.92 -8.95
CA GLY A 37 -43.56 12.18 -8.40
C GLY A 37 -42.57 13.00 -7.55
N ASN A 38 -42.82 14.30 -7.36
CA ASN A 38 -42.00 15.22 -6.58
C ASN A 38 -42.89 16.34 -5.97
N LEU A 39 -42.31 17.15 -5.08
CA LEU A 39 -42.98 18.30 -4.46
C LEU A 39 -42.95 19.57 -5.34
N GLY A 40 -42.90 19.40 -6.66
CA GLY A 40 -42.85 20.47 -7.66
C GLY A 40 -41.44 20.98 -8.00
N GLY A 41 -41.36 21.80 -9.04
CA GLY A 41 -40.12 22.34 -9.57
C GLY A 41 -39.29 21.32 -10.34
N THR A 42 -37.97 21.52 -10.37
CA THR A 42 -37.07 20.70 -11.18
C THR A 42 -36.47 19.54 -10.38
N GLY A 43 -36.40 18.37 -11.02
CA GLY A 43 -35.69 17.21 -10.51
C GLY A 43 -36.39 16.47 -9.38
N ASN A 44 -35.66 16.14 -8.31
CA ASN A 44 -36.07 15.20 -7.25
C ASN A 44 -36.48 15.93 -5.95
N LYS A 45 -37.05 17.13 -6.04
CA LYS A 45 -37.43 17.92 -4.87
C LYS A 45 -38.44 17.16 -4.01
N GLY A 46 -38.13 16.96 -2.73
CA GLY A 46 -38.99 16.20 -1.80
C GLY A 46 -38.84 14.67 -1.86
N VAL A 47 -38.10 14.14 -2.85
CA VAL A 47 -37.90 12.69 -2.97
C VAL A 47 -36.88 12.22 -1.92
N VAL A 48 -37.30 11.32 -1.05
CA VAL A 48 -36.41 10.65 -0.10
C VAL A 48 -35.67 9.53 -0.83
N PHE A 49 -34.34 9.62 -0.85
CA PHE A 49 -33.48 8.55 -1.39
C PHE A 49 -33.25 7.49 -0.32
N ASP A 50 -34.18 6.57 -0.19
CA ASP A 50 -33.99 5.36 0.60
C ASP A 50 -32.93 4.42 -0.03
N ASP A 51 -32.55 3.38 0.70
CA ASP A 51 -31.52 2.44 0.25
C ASP A 51 -31.95 1.69 -1.01
N ALA A 52 -33.24 1.37 -1.16
CA ALA A 52 -33.78 0.69 -2.32
C ALA A 52 -33.65 1.55 -3.58
N ARG A 53 -34.00 2.84 -3.52
CA ARG A 53 -33.91 3.78 -4.64
C ARG A 53 -32.48 4.17 -4.94
N ARG A 54 -31.61 4.28 -3.93
CA ARG A 54 -30.16 4.43 -4.13
C ARG A 54 -29.57 3.23 -4.86
N LYS A 55 -29.95 2.01 -4.47
CA LYS A 55 -29.54 0.78 -5.14
C LYS A 55 -30.05 0.74 -6.57
N GLN A 56 -31.34 0.98 -6.80
CA GLN A 56 -31.93 1.02 -8.14
C GLN A 56 -31.24 2.05 -9.05
N ASN A 57 -30.96 3.25 -8.56
CA ASN A 57 -30.21 4.26 -9.31
C ASN A 57 -28.77 3.82 -9.63
N GLY A 58 -28.12 3.13 -8.69
CA GLY A 58 -26.83 2.50 -8.89
C GLY A 58 -26.88 1.46 -10.00
N ASP A 59 -27.80 0.49 -9.88
CA ASP A 59 -27.98 -0.62 -10.81
C ASP A 59 -28.33 -0.09 -12.23
N ASN A 60 -29.20 0.92 -12.33
CA ASN A 60 -29.57 1.56 -13.59
C ASN A 60 -28.41 2.31 -14.29
N ARG A 61 -27.36 2.68 -13.55
CA ARG A 61 -26.17 3.36 -14.08
C ARG A 61 -25.04 2.40 -14.39
N GLN A 62 -25.00 1.24 -13.75
CA GLN A 62 -23.96 0.26 -13.95
C GLN A 62 -24.00 -0.32 -15.37
N GLY A 63 -22.82 -0.49 -15.97
CA GLY A 63 -22.66 -1.18 -17.25
C GLY A 63 -23.12 -0.42 -18.50
N LYS A 64 -23.73 0.77 -18.38
CA LYS A 64 -24.14 1.55 -19.56
C LYS A 64 -22.93 2.20 -20.23
N PRO A 65 -22.58 1.83 -21.47
CA PRO A 65 -21.45 2.43 -22.17
C PRO A 65 -21.77 3.88 -22.55
N HIS A 66 -20.76 4.74 -22.47
CA HIS A 66 -20.85 6.09 -23.01
C HIS A 66 -20.76 6.08 -24.54
N LYS A 67 -21.37 7.07 -25.19
CA LYS A 67 -21.14 7.34 -26.63
C LYS A 67 -19.66 7.70 -26.85
N SER A 68 -19.13 7.37 -28.02
CA SER A 68 -17.73 7.65 -28.40
C SER A 68 -17.37 9.13 -28.23
N GLU A 69 -18.23 10.04 -28.70
CA GLU A 69 -18.08 11.49 -28.57
C GLU A 69 -17.94 11.94 -27.10
N THR A 70 -18.75 11.36 -26.22
CA THR A 70 -18.70 11.65 -24.77
C THR A 70 -17.39 11.15 -24.16
N ILE A 71 -16.91 9.98 -24.58
CA ILE A 71 -15.64 9.42 -24.10
C ILE A 71 -14.48 10.34 -24.51
N GLU A 72 -14.47 10.82 -25.75
CA GLU A 72 -13.43 11.74 -26.23
C GLU A 72 -13.45 13.08 -25.50
N LEU A 73 -14.63 13.64 -25.23
CA LEU A 73 -14.77 14.85 -24.43
C LEU A 73 -14.23 14.66 -23.01
N LEU A 74 -14.61 13.57 -22.35
CA LEU A 74 -14.13 13.25 -21.00
C LEU A 74 -12.62 13.02 -20.97
N LYS A 75 -12.05 12.38 -22.00
CA LYS A 75 -10.60 12.24 -22.16
C LYS A 75 -9.92 13.62 -22.28
N LYS A 76 -10.45 14.53 -23.09
CA LYS A 76 -9.91 15.89 -23.23
C LYS A 76 -9.95 16.67 -21.91
N ILE A 77 -11.07 16.61 -21.17
CA ILE A 77 -11.22 17.29 -19.88
C ILE A 77 -10.27 16.72 -18.81
N SER A 78 -10.05 15.40 -18.83
CA SER A 78 -9.19 14.75 -17.84
C SER A 78 -7.70 14.79 -18.19
N ALA A 79 -7.36 14.93 -19.48
CA ALA A 79 -5.99 15.05 -19.94
C ALA A 79 -5.34 16.31 -19.34
N GLY A 80 -4.28 16.11 -18.55
CA GLY A 80 -3.49 17.19 -17.97
C GLY A 80 -4.05 17.77 -16.66
N ARG A 81 -5.21 17.33 -16.17
CA ARG A 81 -5.74 17.80 -14.87
C ARG A 81 -4.83 17.35 -13.72
N LYS A 82 -4.14 18.30 -13.09
CA LYS A 82 -3.42 18.09 -11.84
C LYS A 82 -4.39 18.20 -10.68
N LYS A 83 -4.30 17.27 -9.72
CA LYS A 83 -5.09 17.31 -8.48
C LYS A 83 -4.43 18.25 -7.49
N SER A 84 -5.23 18.95 -6.69
CA SER A 84 -4.70 19.78 -5.60
C SER A 84 -4.13 18.91 -4.48
N ALA A 85 -3.28 19.48 -3.62
CA ALA A 85 -2.74 18.76 -2.46
C ALA A 85 -3.85 18.28 -1.51
N GLU A 86 -4.90 19.08 -1.33
CA GLU A 86 -6.07 18.75 -0.51
C GLU A 86 -6.86 17.56 -1.08
N GLU A 87 -7.09 17.55 -2.40
CA GLU A 87 -7.75 16.42 -3.07
C GLU A 87 -6.94 15.12 -2.91
N ILE A 88 -5.61 15.22 -3.05
CA ILE A 88 -4.70 14.08 -2.87
C ILE A 88 -4.77 13.56 -1.42
N ALA A 89 -4.72 14.45 -0.43
CA ALA A 89 -4.82 14.09 0.98
C ALA A 89 -6.15 13.42 1.32
N LYS A 90 -7.27 13.93 0.80
CA LYS A 90 -8.61 13.35 0.98
C LYS A 90 -8.70 11.93 0.39
N ILE A 91 -8.17 11.74 -0.82
CA ILE A 91 -8.10 10.41 -1.46
C ILE A 91 -7.22 9.46 -0.65
N SER A 92 -6.07 9.92 -0.17
CA SER A 92 -5.16 9.12 0.64
C SER A 92 -5.84 8.65 1.92
N LYS A 93 -6.41 9.58 2.71
CA LYS A 93 -7.14 9.29 3.94
C LYS A 93 -8.28 8.30 3.73
N GLY A 94 -9.03 8.44 2.63
CA GLY A 94 -10.11 7.51 2.28
C GLY A 94 -9.66 6.11 1.85
N ASN A 95 -8.39 5.92 1.53
CA ASN A 95 -7.79 4.63 1.17
C ASN A 95 -6.97 3.98 2.31
N THR A 96 -6.56 4.77 3.31
CA THR A 96 -5.88 4.26 4.50
C THR A 96 -6.70 3.15 5.16
N GLY A 97 -6.06 2.02 5.48
CA GLY A 97 -6.69 0.87 6.13
C GLY A 97 -7.49 -0.07 5.21
N LYS A 98 -7.78 0.33 3.97
CA LYS A 98 -8.49 -0.54 3.02
C LYS A 98 -7.55 -1.61 2.46
N LYS A 99 -7.63 -2.83 2.99
CA LYS A 99 -6.96 -4.01 2.41
C LYS A 99 -7.77 -4.48 1.20
N ARG A 100 -7.13 -4.55 0.04
CA ARG A 100 -7.72 -5.19 -1.14
C ARG A 100 -7.55 -6.69 -1.02
N SER A 101 -8.52 -7.45 -1.53
CA SER A 101 -8.35 -8.90 -1.68
C SER A 101 -7.22 -9.21 -2.67
N ARG A 102 -6.54 -10.34 -2.45
CA ARG A 102 -5.46 -10.83 -3.32
C ARG A 102 -5.93 -10.98 -4.77
N GLU A 103 -7.19 -11.38 -4.95
CA GLU A 103 -7.81 -11.54 -6.26
C GLU A 103 -8.04 -10.19 -6.96
N ALA A 104 -8.59 -9.20 -6.25
CA ALA A 104 -8.78 -7.85 -6.80
C ALA A 104 -7.45 -7.20 -7.19
N GLN A 105 -6.39 -7.43 -6.40
CA GLN A 105 -5.03 -7.01 -6.73
C GLN A 105 -4.50 -7.72 -7.97
N SER A 106 -4.69 -9.05 -8.08
CA SER A 106 -4.26 -9.84 -9.25
C SER A 106 -4.99 -9.41 -10.53
N ARG A 107 -6.30 -9.21 -10.49
CA ARG A 107 -7.10 -8.73 -11.64
C ARG A 107 -6.62 -7.35 -12.13
N ARG A 108 -6.36 -6.42 -11.20
CA ARG A 108 -5.81 -5.10 -11.56
C ARG A 108 -4.45 -5.20 -12.24
N MET A 109 -3.54 -6.02 -11.70
CA MET A 109 -2.19 -6.17 -12.24
C MET A 109 -2.17 -6.87 -13.61
N ARG A 110 -3.15 -7.73 -13.87
CA ARG A 110 -3.36 -8.38 -15.16
C ARG A 110 -3.90 -7.41 -16.22
N GLY A 111 -4.58 -6.33 -15.82
CA GLY A 111 -5.25 -5.43 -16.76
C GLY A 111 -6.43 -6.09 -17.47
N SER A 112 -7.06 -5.37 -18.41
CA SER A 112 -8.13 -5.91 -19.25
C SER A 112 -7.64 -6.97 -20.22
N GLU A 113 -6.37 -6.88 -20.66
CA GLU A 113 -5.72 -7.83 -21.57
C GLU A 113 -4.35 -8.28 -21.05
N PRO A 114 -4.31 -9.25 -20.11
CA PRO A 114 -3.05 -9.74 -19.53
C PRO A 114 -2.08 -10.33 -20.54
N LYS A 115 -2.58 -10.92 -21.63
CA LYS A 115 -1.76 -11.49 -22.69
C LYS A 115 -1.04 -10.38 -23.47
N ALA A 116 -1.74 -9.28 -23.81
CA ALA A 116 -1.16 -8.13 -24.50
C ALA A 116 -0.12 -7.41 -23.64
N ALA A 117 -0.40 -7.21 -22.35
CA ALA A 117 0.56 -6.62 -21.41
C ALA A 117 1.84 -7.46 -21.25
N THR A 118 1.69 -8.79 -21.21
CA THR A 118 2.83 -9.72 -21.12
C THR A 118 3.65 -9.73 -22.41
N ALA A 119 2.98 -9.74 -23.57
CA ALA A 119 3.63 -9.66 -24.89
C ALA A 119 4.40 -8.35 -25.07
N GLY A 120 3.78 -7.21 -24.73
CA GLY A 120 4.45 -5.90 -24.78
C GLY A 120 5.64 -5.82 -23.83
N ALA A 121 5.52 -6.36 -22.62
CA ALA A 121 6.64 -6.42 -21.68
C ALA A 121 7.77 -7.35 -22.14
N LYS A 122 7.46 -8.41 -22.89
CA LYS A 122 8.44 -9.32 -23.49
C LYS A 122 9.16 -8.63 -24.66
N ALA A 123 8.41 -8.04 -25.60
CA ALA A 123 8.96 -7.30 -26.72
C ALA A 123 9.83 -6.12 -26.28
N TRP A 124 9.41 -5.39 -25.22
CA TRP A 124 10.23 -4.32 -24.64
C TRP A 124 11.52 -4.85 -24.04
N ARG A 125 11.48 -5.99 -23.32
CA ARG A 125 12.68 -6.61 -22.75
C ARG A 125 13.64 -7.12 -23.82
N GLU A 126 13.12 -7.69 -24.90
CA GLU A 126 13.92 -8.13 -26.05
C GLU A 126 14.60 -6.95 -26.74
N LYS A 127 13.85 -5.86 -26.99
CA LYS A 127 14.38 -4.64 -27.59
C LYS A 127 15.42 -3.91 -26.72
N ASN A 128 15.22 -3.89 -25.40
CA ASN A 128 16.06 -3.14 -24.45
C ASN A 128 17.08 -4.03 -23.71
N GLY A 129 17.22 -5.29 -24.12
CA GLY A 129 18.20 -6.22 -23.55
C GLY A 129 17.97 -6.58 -22.09
N GLY A 130 16.75 -6.49 -21.56
CA GLY A 130 16.40 -6.84 -20.17
C GLY A 130 15.40 -5.89 -19.52
N GLY A 131 15.22 -6.01 -18.20
CA GLY A 131 14.43 -5.04 -17.43
C GLY A 131 15.13 -3.69 -17.32
N PHE A 132 14.40 -2.61 -17.04
CA PHE A 132 14.94 -1.24 -16.87
C PHE A 132 16.14 -1.11 -15.91
N TRP A 133 16.27 -2.06 -14.99
CA TRP A 133 17.34 -2.12 -13.99
C TRP A 133 18.52 -3.01 -14.39
N ARG A 134 18.45 -3.74 -15.50
CA ARG A 134 19.54 -4.61 -15.95
C ARG A 134 20.73 -3.73 -16.35
N GLY A 135 21.92 -4.06 -15.85
CA GLY A 135 23.15 -3.29 -16.08
C GLY A 135 23.32 -2.05 -15.20
N LYS A 136 22.27 -1.59 -14.50
CA LYS A 136 22.38 -0.49 -13.53
C LYS A 136 22.96 -1.02 -12.22
N ILE A 137 24.29 -0.97 -12.10
CA ILE A 137 24.99 -1.31 -10.86
C ILE A 137 24.77 -0.17 -9.86
N LEU A 138 24.36 -0.50 -8.64
CA LEU A 138 24.26 0.48 -7.56
C LEU A 138 25.67 0.96 -7.18
N SER A 139 25.84 2.26 -6.89
CA SER A 139 27.10 2.75 -6.38
C SER A 139 27.49 2.05 -5.06
N SER A 140 28.79 1.90 -4.83
CA SER A 140 29.34 1.31 -3.59
C SER A 140 28.79 1.99 -2.35
N GLU A 141 28.67 3.32 -2.35
CA GLU A 141 28.06 4.10 -1.27
C GLU A 141 26.60 3.74 -1.02
N THR A 142 25.81 3.59 -2.10
CA THR A 142 24.40 3.19 -1.99
C THR A 142 24.26 1.80 -1.41
N ILE A 143 25.15 0.88 -1.82
CA ILE A 143 25.22 -0.47 -1.27
C ILE A 143 25.58 -0.44 0.22
N ALA A 144 26.53 0.39 0.62
CA ALA A 144 26.92 0.56 2.01
C ALA A 144 25.77 1.10 2.87
N LYS A 145 25.12 2.20 2.44
CA LYS A 145 23.93 2.75 3.12
C LYS A 145 22.81 1.71 3.26
N ARG A 146 22.52 0.97 2.18
CA ARG A 146 21.54 -0.13 2.21
C ARG A 146 21.92 -1.22 3.21
N ASN A 147 23.20 -1.59 3.30
CA ASN A 147 23.67 -2.60 4.25
C ASN A 147 23.55 -2.12 5.70
N VAL A 148 23.85 -0.84 5.99
CA VAL A 148 23.66 -0.25 7.32
C VAL A 148 22.19 -0.30 7.73
N THR A 149 21.29 0.17 6.86
CA THR A 149 19.85 0.15 7.14
C THR A 149 19.34 -1.28 7.33
N ARG A 150 19.76 -2.22 6.47
CA ARG A 150 19.40 -3.63 6.62
C ARG A 150 19.85 -4.18 7.96
N ARG A 151 21.10 -3.90 8.38
CA ARG A 151 21.63 -4.38 9.66
C ARG A 151 20.83 -3.81 10.83
N LYS A 152 20.45 -2.53 10.82
CA LYS A 152 19.63 -1.93 11.88
C LYS A 152 18.32 -2.68 12.12
N THR A 153 17.62 -3.04 11.04
CA THR A 153 16.29 -3.67 11.10
C THR A 153 16.30 -5.20 11.09
N SER A 154 17.46 -5.83 10.98
CA SER A 154 17.58 -7.29 10.93
C SER A 154 17.50 -7.93 12.31
N GLN A 155 16.96 -9.16 12.33
CA GLN A 155 17.00 -10.02 13.51
C GLN A 155 18.45 -10.36 13.90
N ARG A 156 18.77 -10.24 15.19
CA ARG A 156 20.05 -10.67 15.78
C ARG A 156 20.09 -12.18 15.91
N ILE A 157 21.24 -12.76 15.60
CA ILE A 157 21.44 -14.22 15.62
C ILE A 157 22.60 -14.56 16.55
N LYS A 158 22.35 -15.49 17.46
CA LYS A 158 23.38 -16.20 18.22
C LYS A 158 23.70 -17.50 17.50
N VAL A 159 24.98 -17.81 17.39
CA VAL A 159 25.49 -19.04 16.79
C VAL A 159 26.22 -19.80 17.88
N THR A 160 25.92 -21.07 18.02
CA THR A 160 26.65 -22.00 18.88
C THR A 160 27.24 -23.09 18.02
N ALA A 161 28.56 -23.18 18.02
CA ALA A 161 29.29 -24.20 17.27
C ALA A 161 29.29 -25.54 18.03
N SER A 162 29.74 -26.59 17.35
CA SER A 162 29.79 -27.95 17.92
C SER A 162 30.80 -28.09 19.06
N ASP A 163 31.80 -27.21 19.12
CA ASP A 163 32.78 -27.09 20.22
C ASP A 163 32.24 -26.32 21.44
N GLY A 164 31.00 -25.84 21.37
CA GLY A 164 30.36 -25.03 22.40
C GLY A 164 30.71 -23.53 22.33
N SER A 165 31.54 -23.11 21.37
CA SER A 165 31.84 -21.69 21.19
C SER A 165 30.60 -20.92 20.75
N VAL A 166 30.39 -19.74 21.34
CA VAL A 166 29.22 -18.89 21.08
C VAL A 166 29.65 -17.58 20.46
N THR A 167 29.08 -17.28 19.29
CA THR A 167 29.29 -16.01 18.60
C THR A 167 27.97 -15.30 18.33
N TYR A 168 28.03 -13.97 18.30
CA TYR A 168 26.86 -13.11 18.17
C TYR A 168 26.97 -12.28 16.90
N HIS A 169 25.91 -12.28 16.08
CA HIS A 169 25.90 -11.61 14.79
C HIS A 169 24.72 -10.67 14.64
N GLN A 170 24.98 -9.54 14.00
CA GLN A 170 24.01 -8.48 13.84
C GLN A 170 22.90 -8.82 12.83
N CYS A 171 23.15 -9.73 11.89
CA CYS A 171 22.10 -10.24 11.02
C CYS A 171 22.38 -11.67 10.56
N GLN A 172 21.33 -12.34 10.09
CA GLN A 172 21.37 -13.70 9.54
C GLN A 172 22.46 -13.89 8.47
N ARG A 173 22.63 -12.90 7.59
CA ARG A 173 23.64 -12.96 6.52
C ARG A 173 25.06 -12.91 7.06
N ASP A 174 25.30 -12.13 8.11
CA ASP A 174 26.63 -12.03 8.72
C ASP A 174 26.97 -13.34 9.45
N ALA A 175 25.99 -13.96 10.12
CA ALA A 175 26.12 -15.31 10.70
C ALA A 175 26.40 -16.36 9.61
N ALA A 176 25.63 -16.36 8.52
CA ALA A 176 25.80 -17.29 7.41
C ALA A 176 27.18 -17.18 6.77
N LYS A 177 27.72 -15.96 6.64
CA LYS A 177 29.10 -15.74 6.17
C LYS A 177 30.13 -16.30 7.14
N ALA A 178 29.97 -16.05 8.44
CA ALA A 178 30.90 -16.52 9.46
C ALA A 178 30.94 -18.06 9.53
N THR A 179 29.80 -18.72 9.35
CA THR A 179 29.71 -20.20 9.35
C THR A 179 29.91 -20.83 7.97
N ASN A 180 30.23 -20.04 6.94
CA ASN A 180 30.31 -20.49 5.55
C ASN A 180 29.07 -21.26 5.04
N LEU A 181 27.88 -20.85 5.49
CA LEU A 181 26.60 -21.42 5.08
C LEU A 181 25.85 -20.50 4.11
N LYS A 182 24.96 -21.08 3.31
CA LYS A 182 24.01 -20.30 2.52
C LYS A 182 22.95 -19.70 3.44
N ASP A 183 22.59 -18.44 3.20
CA ASP A 183 21.58 -17.71 3.99
C ASP A 183 20.24 -18.47 4.08
N GLY A 184 19.82 -19.12 2.99
CA GLY A 184 18.61 -19.95 2.96
C GLY A 184 18.68 -21.20 3.85
N SER A 185 19.86 -21.82 3.97
CA SER A 185 20.07 -23.00 4.83
C SER A 185 19.97 -22.63 6.31
N LEU A 186 20.53 -21.48 6.69
CA LEU A 186 20.40 -20.94 8.04
C LEU A 186 18.94 -20.60 8.37
N LYS A 187 18.23 -19.93 7.45
CA LYS A 187 16.80 -19.65 7.61
C LYS A 187 15.99 -20.94 7.81
N TYR A 188 16.27 -21.96 7.01
CA TYR A 188 15.58 -23.24 7.12
C TYR A 188 15.80 -23.86 8.51
N ALA A 189 17.04 -23.86 9.01
CA ALA A 189 17.37 -24.37 10.34
C ALA A 189 16.63 -23.61 11.45
N LEU A 190 16.57 -22.27 11.38
CA LEU A 190 15.85 -21.43 12.33
C LEU A 190 14.35 -21.68 12.36
N ASP A 191 13.75 -21.94 11.20
CA ASP A 191 12.29 -22.03 11.07
C ASP A 191 11.78 -23.47 11.26
N HIS A 192 12.61 -24.50 11.04
CA HIS A 192 12.15 -25.91 11.00
C HIS A 192 12.91 -26.87 11.94
N ASN A 193 14.16 -26.59 12.29
CA ASN A 193 15.01 -27.53 13.03
C ASN A 193 15.40 -27.03 14.42
N ASN A 194 14.58 -26.18 15.04
CA ASN A 194 14.87 -25.53 16.32
C ASN A 194 16.28 -24.91 16.35
N GLY A 195 16.70 -24.33 15.22
CA GLY A 195 18.01 -23.70 15.08
C GLY A 195 19.15 -24.63 14.70
N LEU A 196 18.99 -25.96 14.73
CA LEU A 196 20.09 -26.88 14.43
C LEU A 196 20.27 -27.09 12.92
N HIS A 197 21.47 -26.81 12.41
CA HIS A 197 21.84 -27.17 11.06
C HIS A 197 22.56 -28.52 11.04
N ALA A 198 21.80 -29.57 10.70
CA ALA A 198 22.20 -30.97 10.81
C ALA A 198 23.56 -31.31 10.15
N LYS A 199 23.89 -30.68 9.01
CA LYS A 199 25.13 -30.99 8.28
C LYS A 199 26.39 -30.41 8.92
N SER A 200 26.27 -29.29 9.64
CA SER A 200 27.43 -28.56 10.18
C SER A 200 27.49 -28.56 11.70
N GLY A 201 26.45 -29.06 12.39
CA GLY A 201 26.38 -29.06 13.85
C GLY A 201 26.14 -27.69 14.50
N PHE A 202 26.13 -26.59 13.73
CA PHE A 202 25.83 -25.25 14.24
C PHE A 202 24.38 -25.14 14.70
N ARG A 203 24.18 -24.53 15.87
CA ARG A 203 22.88 -24.10 16.38
C ARG A 203 22.71 -22.60 16.24
N PHE A 204 21.58 -22.17 15.73
CA PHE A 204 21.22 -20.79 15.47
C PHE A 204 20.02 -20.38 16.32
N GLU A 205 20.09 -19.25 17.00
CA GLU A 205 19.01 -18.74 17.84
C GLU A 205 18.71 -17.28 17.49
N LYS A 206 17.42 -16.94 17.39
CA LYS A 206 16.97 -15.54 17.25
C LYS A 206 17.00 -14.92 18.65
N ILE A 207 17.79 -13.87 18.82
CA ILE A 207 17.92 -13.18 20.11
C ILE A 207 17.41 -11.74 20.02
N SER A 208 17.10 -11.15 21.17
CA SER A 208 16.68 -9.75 21.24
C SER A 208 17.86 -8.79 21.05
N ASP A 209 17.58 -7.52 20.74
CA ASP A 209 18.61 -6.48 20.70
C ASP A 209 19.26 -6.26 22.07
N THR A 210 18.53 -6.45 23.17
CA THR A 210 19.05 -6.34 24.54
C THR A 210 20.08 -7.43 24.83
N ASP A 211 19.79 -8.68 24.48
CA ASP A 211 20.69 -9.81 24.71
C ASP A 211 21.98 -9.66 23.87
N PHE A 212 21.84 -9.21 22.62
CA PHE A 212 22.98 -8.95 21.75
C PHE A 212 23.90 -7.85 22.31
N ASN A 213 23.33 -6.76 22.82
CA ASN A 213 24.11 -5.67 23.39
C ASN A 213 24.79 -6.08 24.70
N GLN A 214 24.11 -6.86 25.54
CA GLN A 214 24.69 -7.38 26.79
C GLN A 214 25.86 -8.34 26.51
N ALA A 215 25.70 -9.25 25.55
CA ALA A 215 26.76 -10.15 25.14
C ALA A 215 28.00 -9.42 24.62
N ASN A 216 27.81 -8.37 23.81
CA ASN A 216 28.93 -7.57 23.31
C ASN A 216 29.63 -6.76 24.40
N LYS A 217 28.89 -6.24 25.40
CA LYS A 217 29.49 -5.55 26.55
C LYS A 217 30.38 -6.52 27.36
N ASN A 218 29.88 -7.72 27.63
CA ASN A 218 30.63 -8.73 28.37
C ASN A 218 31.89 -9.16 27.62
N PHE A 219 31.81 -9.31 26.29
CA PHE A 219 32.97 -9.64 25.46
C PHE A 219 34.03 -8.54 25.48
N ASN A 220 33.63 -7.26 25.33
CA ASN A 220 34.56 -6.13 25.38
C ASN A 220 35.19 -5.95 26.76
N SER A 221 34.43 -6.17 27.84
CA SER A 221 34.95 -6.13 29.21
C SER A 221 35.98 -7.24 29.47
N PHE A 222 35.72 -8.45 28.97
CA PHE A 222 36.65 -9.58 29.09
C PHE A 222 37.96 -9.34 28.32
N MET A 223 37.88 -8.80 27.11
CA MET A 223 39.06 -8.44 26.31
C MET A 223 39.89 -7.33 26.98
N TRP A 224 39.23 -6.34 27.60
CA TRP A 224 39.91 -5.29 28.34
C TRP A 224 40.63 -5.83 29.58
N ASN A 225 39.97 -6.68 30.37
CA ASN A 225 40.57 -7.24 31.59
C ASN A 225 41.77 -8.15 31.28
N ASN A 226 41.70 -9.00 30.25
CA ASN A 226 42.84 -9.85 29.86
C ASN A 226 44.01 -9.03 29.28
N CYS A 227 43.75 -7.94 28.59
CA CYS A 227 44.81 -7.06 28.06
C CYS A 227 45.52 -6.32 29.20
N VAL A 228 44.76 -5.89 30.21
CA VAL A 228 45.31 -5.23 31.41
C VAL A 228 46.11 -6.23 32.27
N GLU A 229 45.62 -7.47 32.46
CA GLU A 229 46.35 -8.51 33.19
C GLU A 229 47.66 -8.94 32.49
N SER A 230 47.68 -9.01 31.14
CA SER A 230 48.93 -9.32 30.43
C SER A 230 49.94 -8.18 30.47
N MET A 231 49.51 -6.92 30.64
CA MET A 231 50.41 -5.79 30.88
C MET A 231 51.00 -5.83 32.29
N TYR A 232 50.21 -6.17 33.33
CA TYR A 232 50.72 -6.27 34.70
C TYR A 232 51.60 -7.51 34.96
N GLN A 233 51.51 -8.57 34.16
CA GLN A 233 52.44 -9.71 34.23
C GLN A 233 53.83 -9.42 33.63
N LEU A 234 53.94 -8.44 32.73
CA LEU A 234 55.24 -8.04 32.15
C LEU A 234 56.04 -7.14 33.11
N ASP A 235 55.39 -6.36 33.97
CA ASP A 235 56.04 -5.47 34.94
C ASP A 235 56.52 -6.18 36.22
N TYR A 236 56.14 -7.45 36.44
CA TYR A 236 56.58 -8.26 37.59
C TYR A 236 57.78 -9.19 37.28
N MET A 237 58.33 -9.15 36.05
CA MET A 237 59.51 -9.93 35.65
C MET A 237 60.72 -9.06 35.25
N SER A 238 60.75 -7.77 35.62
CA SER A 238 61.95 -6.91 35.54
C SER A 238 62.51 -6.61 36.93
#